data_AF-A0A6L8HYE4-F1
#
_entry.id   AF-A0A6L8HYE4-F1
#
_cell.length_a   1.000
_cell.length_b   1.000
_cell.length_c   1.000
_cell.angle_alpha   90.00
_cell.angle_beta   90.00
_cell.angle_gamma   90.00
#
_symmetry.space_group_name_H-M   'P 1'
#
loop_
_entity.id
_entity.type
_entity.pdbx_description
1 polymer ?
#
loop_
_entity_poly.entity_id
_entity_poly.type
_entity_poly.pdbx_seq_one_letter_code
_entity_poly.pdbx_strand_id
1 'polypeptide(L)' 'AAGGLLCACNGRGQGMFGEPDHDAAAVADRLGQVPIAGLFCNGEIGPVAGTPFVHGFTASLALFVPVGEQGGN' A
#
# COMPACT_ATOMS: atom_id res chain seq x y z
N ALA A 1 14.13 11.40 -5.61
CA ALA A 1 12.85 11.48 -4.86
C ALA A 1 12.24 10.09 -4.80
N ALA A 2 11.59 9.73 -3.70
CA ALA A 2 10.85 8.47 -3.57
C ALA A 2 9.36 8.68 -3.93
N GLY A 3 8.66 7.60 -4.25
CA GLY A 3 7.23 7.60 -4.57
C GLY A 3 6.57 6.28 -4.17
N GLY A 4 5.25 6.19 -4.26
CA GLY A 4 4.53 4.95 -3.98
C GLY A 4 3.35 4.68 -4.91
N LEU A 5 2.98 3.39 -5.01
CA LEU A 5 1.72 2.94 -5.61
C LEU A 5 0.94 2.16 -4.56
N LEU A 6 -0.22 2.69 -4.17
CA LEU A 6 -1.10 2.12 -3.16
C LEU A 6 -2.27 1.38 -3.82
N CYS A 7 -2.31 0.07 -3.61
CA CYS A 7 -3.37 -0.82 -4.06
C CYS A 7 -4.32 -1.09 -2.88
N ALA A 8 -5.51 -0.49 -2.88
CA ALA A 8 -6.49 -0.64 -1.79
C ALA A 8 -7.66 -1.53 -2.23
N CYS A 9 -7.99 -2.56 -1.44
CA CYS A 9 -9.13 -3.41 -1.75
C CYS A 9 -10.48 -2.69 -1.56
N ASN A 10 -11.46 -3.03 -2.38
CA ASN A 10 -12.83 -2.49 -2.32
C ASN A 10 -13.54 -2.69 -0.98
N GLY A 11 -13.06 -3.62 -0.14
CA GLY A 11 -13.56 -3.80 1.23
C GLY A 11 -13.11 -2.70 2.21
N ARG A 12 -12.14 -1.86 1.84
CA ARG A 12 -11.59 -0.77 2.67
C ARG A 12 -12.29 0.57 2.38
N GLY A 13 -11.84 1.63 3.06
CA GLY A 13 -12.33 3.00 2.90
C GLY A 13 -13.35 3.40 3.97
N GLN A 14 -14.16 4.43 3.68
CA GLN A 14 -15.09 5.03 4.65
C GLN A 14 -16.02 4.02 5.33
N GLY A 15 -16.51 3.01 4.60
CA GLY A 15 -17.38 1.98 5.19
C GLY A 15 -16.68 1.12 6.26
N MET A 16 -15.36 0.94 6.16
CA MET A 16 -14.56 0.16 7.11
C MET A 16 -14.00 1.04 8.25
N PHE A 17 -13.54 2.26 7.93
CA PHE A 17 -12.81 3.11 8.87
C PHE A 17 -13.64 4.25 9.48
N GLY A 18 -14.81 4.56 8.92
CA GLY A 18 -15.65 5.69 9.34
C GLY A 18 -15.16 7.05 8.83
N GLU A 19 -14.05 7.10 8.09
CA GLU A 19 -13.42 8.33 7.58
C GLU A 19 -12.82 8.13 6.18
N PRO A 20 -12.76 9.19 5.35
CA PRO A 20 -12.08 9.14 4.05
C PRO A 20 -10.57 8.98 4.21
N ASP A 21 -9.93 8.57 3.12
CA ASP A 21 -8.48 8.67 2.92
C ASP A 21 -7.58 7.95 3.94
N HIS A 22 -8.13 7.09 4.81
CA HIS A 22 -7.41 6.36 5.86
C HIS A 22 -6.06 5.79 5.39
N ASP A 23 -6.04 5.05 4.28
CA ASP A 23 -4.82 4.40 3.81
C ASP A 23 -3.79 5.41 3.25
N ALA A 24 -4.25 6.48 2.59
CA ALA A 24 -3.36 7.55 2.11
C ALA A 24 -2.79 8.37 3.28
N ALA A 25 -3.62 8.68 4.28
CA ALA A 25 -3.21 9.35 5.52
C ALA A 25 -2.20 8.50 6.30
N ALA A 26 -2.44 7.19 6.43
CA ALA A 26 -1.51 6.27 7.07
C ALA A 26 -0.13 6.26 6.39
N VAL A 27 -0.08 6.32 5.05
CA VAL A 27 1.19 6.45 4.32
C VAL A 27 1.87 7.78 4.63
N ALA A 28 1.13 8.89 4.58
CA ALA A 28 1.67 10.22 4.87
C ALA A 28 2.23 10.32 6.29
N ASP A 29 1.52 9.76 7.28
CA ASP A 29 1.92 9.75 8.68
C ASP A 29 3.21 8.94 8.91
N ARG A 30 3.44 7.87 8.14
CA ARG A 30 4.56 6.95 8.39
C ARG A 30 5.78 7.24 7.54
N LEU A 31 5.58 7.73 6.32
CA LEU A 31 6.65 7.95 5.35
C LEU A 31 6.86 9.43 5.01
N GLY A 32 6.05 10.33 5.55
CA GLY A 32 6.01 11.75 5.18
C GLY A 32 5.19 11.97 3.91
N GLN A 33 5.19 13.20 3.40
CA GLN A 33 4.42 13.61 2.21
C GLN A 33 5.05 13.09 0.90
N VAL A 34 5.22 11.77 0.77
CA VAL A 34 5.67 11.09 -0.43
C VAL A 34 4.53 11.06 -1.45
N PRO A 35 4.77 11.42 -2.72
CA PRO A 35 3.73 11.31 -3.75
C PRO A 35 3.32 9.85 -3.94
N ILE A 36 2.02 9.60 -3.87
CA ILE A 36 1.42 8.28 -4.09
C ILE A 36 0.40 8.33 -5.23
N ALA A 37 0.49 7.35 -6.12
CA ALA A 37 -0.62 6.98 -7.00
C ALA A 37 -1.45 5.88 -6.33
N GLY A 38 -2.74 5.80 -6.66
CA GLY A 38 -3.65 4.82 -6.07
C GLY A 38 -4.47 4.07 -7.11
N LEU A 39 -4.84 2.83 -6.79
CA LEU A 39 -5.83 2.05 -7.53
C LEU A 39 -6.68 1.19 -6.58
N PHE A 40 -7.88 0.84 -7.03
CA PHE A 40 -8.76 -0.06 -6.31
C PHE A 40 -8.59 -1.51 -6.77
N CYS A 41 -8.62 -2.45 -5.82
CA CYS A 41 -8.43 -3.89 -6.02
C CYS A 41 -9.61 -4.71 -5.52
N ASN A 42 -9.71 -5.97 -5.93
CA ASN A 42 -10.69 -6.92 -5.41
C ASN A 42 -10.05 -8.09 -4.66
N GLY A 43 -9.18 -7.75 -3.70
CA GLY A 43 -8.49 -8.70 -2.84
C GLY A 43 -7.02 -8.90 -3.19
N GLU A 44 -6.32 -9.55 -2.27
CA GLU A 44 -4.93 -9.97 -2.42
C GLU A 44 -4.83 -11.48 -2.19
N ILE A 45 -4.01 -12.18 -2.99
CA ILE A 45 -3.78 -13.62 -2.82
C ILE A 45 -2.60 -13.81 -1.87
N GLY A 46 -2.81 -14.51 -0.75
CA GLY A 46 -1.76 -14.76 0.24
C GLY A 46 -2.01 -16.02 1.07
N PRO A 47 -0.96 -16.66 1.62
CA PRO A 47 -1.10 -17.91 2.35
C PRO A 47 -1.67 -17.72 3.76
N VAL A 48 -2.49 -18.67 4.22
CA VAL A 48 -2.84 -18.89 5.63
C VAL A 48 -2.51 -20.34 5.95
N ALA A 49 -1.59 -20.58 6.88
CA ALA A 49 -1.08 -21.91 7.23
C ALA A 49 -0.67 -22.76 5.99
N GLY A 50 -0.01 -22.12 5.01
CA GLY A 50 0.48 -22.78 3.79
C GLY A 50 -0.57 -23.00 2.69
N THR A 51 -1.82 -22.59 2.90
CA THR A 51 -2.90 -22.69 1.91
C THR A 51 -3.19 -21.29 1.34
N PRO A 52 -3.36 -21.11 0.02
CA PRO A 52 -3.67 -19.80 -0.56
C PRO A 52 -5.11 -19.35 -0.24
N PHE A 53 -5.28 -18.07 0.10
CA PHE A 53 -6.57 -17.41 0.31
C PHE A 53 -6.64 -16.08 -0.41
N VAL A 54 -7.86 -15.63 -0.71
CA VAL A 54 -8.14 -14.26 -1.14
C VAL A 54 -8.50 -13.41 0.07
N HIS A 55 -7.70 -12.40 0.36
CA HIS A 55 -7.90 -11.48 1.47
C HIS A 55 -8.62 -10.22 0.97
N GLY A 56 -9.87 -10.01 1.40
CA GLY A 56 -10.74 -8.95 0.86
C GLY A 56 -10.58 -7.55 1.48
N PHE A 57 -9.81 -7.42 2.55
CA PHE A 57 -9.66 -6.17 3.33
C PHE A 57 -8.20 -5.71 3.42
N THR A 58 -7.40 -5.94 2.37
CA THR A 58 -5.97 -5.59 2.35
C THR A 58 -5.68 -4.28 1.64
N ALA A 59 -4.55 -3.68 2.00
CA ALA A 59 -3.92 -2.60 1.25
C ALA A 59 -2.44 -2.95 1.11
N SER A 60 -1.92 -2.85 -0.10
CA SER A 60 -0.54 -3.16 -0.45
C SER A 60 0.14 -1.92 -1.05
N LEU A 61 1.34 -1.59 -0.56
CA LEU A 61 2.11 -0.41 -0.98
C LEU A 61 3.42 -0.83 -1.65
N ALA A 62 3.56 -0.50 -2.93
CA ALA A 62 4.87 -0.55 -3.59
C ALA A 62 5.60 0.78 -3.39
N LEU A 63 6.86 0.72 -2.94
CA LEU A 63 7.72 1.88 -2.76
C LEU A 63 8.77 1.97 -3.87
N PHE A 64 8.83 3.12 -4.52
CA PHE A 64 9.88 3.47 -5.48
C PHE A 64 10.93 4.30 -4.75
N VAL A 65 12.11 3.73 -4.56
CA VAL A 65 13.25 4.40 -3.91
C VAL A 65 14.36 4.64 -4.92
N PRO A 66 15.18 5.70 -4.76
CA PRO A 66 16.38 5.88 -5.57
C PRO A 66 17.30 4.66 -5.45
N VAL A 67 17.94 4.28 -6.55
CA VAL A 67 19.09 3.37 -6.50
C VAL A 67 20.20 4.13 -5.78
N GLY A 68 20.70 3.60 -4.67
CA GLY A 68 21.87 4.17 -4.01
C GLY A 68 23.08 4.12 -4.93
N GLU A 69 23.93 5.15 -4.91
CA GLU A 69 25.25 5.04 -5.52
C GLU A 69 25.98 3.88 -4.85
N GLN A 70 26.27 2.82 -5.61
CA GLN A 70 27.25 1.84 -5.15
C GLN A 70 28.57 2.60 -5.04
N GLY A 71 29.06 2.80 -3.81
CA GLY A 71 30.40 3.30 -3.58
C GLY A 71 31.39 2.35 -4.24
N GLY A 72 31.80 2.69 -5.46
CA GLY A 72 32.87 2.01 -6.17
C GLY A 72 34.17 2.25 -5.43
N ASN A 73 34.90 1.17 -5.17
CA ASN A 73 36.32 1.24 -4.87
C ASN A 73 37.11 1.23 -6.18
#